data_AF-A0A3P8BNS4-F1
#
_entry.id   AF-A0A3P8BNS4-F1
#
_cell.length_a   1.000
_cell.length_b   1.000
_cell.length_c   1.000
_cell.angle_alpha   90.00
_cell.angle_beta   90.00
_cell.angle_gamma   90.00
#
_symmetry.space_group_name_H-M   'P 1'
#
loop_
_entity.id
_entity.type
_entity.pdbx_description
1 polymer ?
#
loop_
_entity_poly.entity_id
_entity_poly.type
_entity_poly.pdbx_seq_one_letter_code
_entity_poly.pdbx_strand_id
1 'polypeptide(L)'
;AEPCRAVWIPREGYVSVSKLEEPSPHCQQYSVELAVSMGNMFGIRQRLLSWLRANHVDVKECEDGSLLIFGAARIQSPFTEDSCFCDNAIVLKRLRALVGKVPK
;
A
#
# COMPACT_ATOMS: atom_id res chain seq x y z
N ALA A 1 -6.68 -10.66 -47.51
CA ALA A 1 -7.47 -10.83 -46.28
C ALA A 1 -8.03 -12.25 -46.30
N GLU A 2 -7.44 -13.15 -45.52
CA GLU A 2 -7.94 -14.51 -45.37
C GLU A 2 -8.83 -14.58 -44.11
N PRO A 3 -9.97 -15.30 -44.15
CA PRO A 3 -10.86 -15.37 -43.00
C PRO A 3 -10.32 -16.36 -41.97
N CYS A 4 -9.96 -15.86 -40.78
CA CYS A 4 -9.54 -16.68 -39.64
C CYS A 4 -10.65 -17.68 -39.25
N ARG A 5 -10.31 -18.97 -39.26
CA ARG A 5 -11.24 -20.06 -38.97
C ARG A 5 -11.23 -20.35 -37.46
N ALA A 6 -12.26 -19.90 -36.75
CA ALA A 6 -12.47 -20.25 -35.35
C ALA A 6 -13.06 -21.67 -35.25
N VAL A 7 -12.39 -22.57 -34.53
CA VAL A 7 -12.89 -23.91 -34.23
C VAL A 7 -13.45 -23.92 -32.82
N TRP A 8 -14.71 -24.31 -32.69
CA TRP A 8 -15.42 -24.45 -31.42
C TRP A 8 -15.15 -25.82 -30.81
N ILE A 9 -14.68 -25.84 -29.55
CA ILE A 9 -14.56 -27.07 -28.76
C ILE A 9 -15.55 -26.93 -27.60
N PRO A 10 -16.66 -27.67 -27.58
CA PRO A 10 -17.60 -27.59 -26.49
C PRO A 10 -17.03 -28.33 -25.27
N ARG A 11 -16.84 -27.60 -24.17
CA ARG A 11 -16.76 -28.17 -22.83
C ARG A 11 -17.77 -27.46 -21.95
N GLU A 12 -18.62 -28.26 -21.29
CA GLU A 12 -19.67 -27.78 -20.41
C GLU A 12 -19.06 -26.88 -19.31
N GLY A 13 -19.62 -25.67 -19.17
CA GLY A 13 -19.62 -24.96 -17.89
C GLY A 13 -18.58 -23.86 -17.65
N TYR A 14 -17.74 -23.45 -18.60
CA TYR A 14 -16.85 -22.29 -18.38
C TYR A 14 -16.57 -21.49 -19.66
N VAL A 15 -16.95 -20.21 -19.67
CA VAL A 15 -16.57 -19.26 -20.73
C VAL A 15 -15.22 -18.64 -20.35
N SER A 16 -14.15 -19.07 -21.01
CA SER A 16 -12.88 -18.34 -21.01
C SER A 16 -12.29 -18.35 -22.41
N VAL A 17 -12.24 -17.16 -23.04
CA VAL A 17 -11.49 -16.93 -24.27
C VAL A 17 -10.05 -16.68 -23.88
N SER A 18 -9.20 -17.70 -23.97
CA SER A 18 -7.75 -17.53 -23.87
C SER A 18 -7.21 -17.29 -25.28
N LYS A 19 -6.88 -16.03 -25.58
CA LYS A 19 -5.93 -15.75 -26.66
C LYS A 19 -4.60 -16.41 -26.27
N LEU A 20 -4.21 -17.47 -26.98
CA LEU A 20 -2.86 -17.99 -26.93
C LEU A 20 -1.99 -17.03 -27.76
N GLU A 21 -1.66 -15.88 -27.18
CA GLU A 21 -0.56 -15.05 -27.69
C GLU A 21 0.72 -15.53 -27.00
N GLU A 22 1.71 -15.89 -27.81
CA GLU A 22 3.04 -16.27 -27.33
C GLU A 22 3.58 -15.23 -26.33
N PRO A 23 4.20 -15.63 -25.21
CA PRO A 23 4.65 -14.69 -24.21
C PRO A 23 5.79 -13.84 -24.77
N SER A 24 5.45 -12.67 -25.29
CA SER A 24 6.40 -11.63 -25.64
C SER A 24 7.10 -11.17 -24.36
N PRO A 25 8.45 -11.15 -24.31
CA PRO A 25 9.22 -10.82 -23.09
C PRO A 25 8.99 -9.38 -22.61
N HIS A 26 8.28 -8.56 -23.39
CA HIS A 26 7.98 -7.17 -23.07
C HIS A 26 6.79 -7.01 -22.08
N CYS A 27 5.96 -8.03 -21.89
CA CYS A 27 4.75 -7.95 -21.06
C CYS A 27 4.99 -8.11 -19.55
N GLN A 28 6.21 -8.39 -19.10
CA GLN A 28 6.49 -8.53 -17.66
C GLN A 28 6.99 -7.24 -16.98
N GLN A 29 7.50 -6.26 -17.74
CA GLN A 29 8.01 -5.02 -17.16
C GLN A 29 6.90 -4.03 -16.75
N TYR A 30 5.77 -3.99 -17.45
CA TYR A 30 4.71 -3.02 -17.18
C TYR A 30 3.90 -3.31 -15.89
N SER A 31 3.84 -4.57 -15.46
CA SER A 31 3.03 -4.98 -14.30
C SER A 31 3.64 -4.56 -12.96
N VAL A 32 4.97 -4.54 -12.85
CA VAL A 32 5.66 -4.10 -11.63
C VAL A 32 5.67 -2.58 -11.49
N GLU A 33 5.78 -1.85 -12.59
CA GLU A 33 5.78 -0.38 -12.55
C GLU A 33 4.40 0.19 -12.20
N LEU A 34 3.30 -0.46 -12.58
CA LEU A 34 1.96 -0.04 -12.16
C LEU A 34 1.72 -0.26 -10.66
N ALA A 35 2.23 -1.35 -10.07
CA ALA A 35 2.13 -1.61 -8.63
C ALA A 35 2.98 -0.63 -7.79
N VAL A 36 4.17 -0.27 -8.29
CA VAL A 36 5.03 0.75 -7.66
C VAL A 36 4.43 2.15 -7.84
N SER A 37 3.86 2.46 -9.02
CA SER A 37 3.24 3.76 -9.30
C SER A 37 1.92 3.97 -8.56
N MET A 38 1.14 2.91 -8.31
CA MET A 38 -0.04 2.95 -7.43
C MET A 38 0.32 3.01 -5.94
N GLY A 39 1.56 2.68 -5.56
CA GLY A 39 2.08 2.87 -4.21
C GLY A 39 2.41 4.34 -3.86
N ASN A 40 2.68 5.17 -4.87
CA ASN A 40 3.05 6.58 -4.67
C ASN A 40 1.87 7.53 -4.40
N MET A 41 0.63 7.07 -4.57
CA MET A 41 -0.58 7.88 -4.41
C MET A 41 -1.32 7.72 -3.08
N PHE A 42 -0.80 6.89 -2.16
CA PHE A 42 -1.42 6.75 -0.86
C PHE A 42 -0.92 7.84 0.09
N GLY A 43 -1.87 8.67 0.56
CA GLY A 43 -1.60 9.89 1.32
C GLY A 43 -0.70 9.74 2.54
N ILE A 44 -0.36 10.89 3.16
CA ILE A 44 0.57 11.05 4.31
C ILE A 44 0.45 9.91 5.33
N ARG A 45 -0.77 9.45 5.63
CA ARG A 45 -1.08 8.32 6.50
C ARG A 45 -0.36 7.02 6.12
N GLN A 46 -0.45 6.56 4.88
CA GLN A 46 0.16 5.28 4.47
C GLN A 46 1.68 5.35 4.44
N ARG A 47 2.23 6.50 4.04
CA ARG A 47 3.67 6.71 4.08
C ARG A 47 4.17 6.67 5.52
N LEU A 48 3.47 7.34 6.43
CA LEU A 48 3.78 7.27 7.86
C LEU A 48 3.67 5.84 8.39
N LEU A 49 2.60 5.13 8.06
CA LEU A 49 2.38 3.75 8.52
C LEU A 49 3.47 2.79 8.02
N SER A 50 3.88 2.92 6.75
CA SER A 50 4.97 2.14 6.17
C SER A 50 6.31 2.48 6.83
N TRP A 51 6.59 3.77 7.08
CA TRP A 51 7.77 4.22 7.79
C TRP A 51 7.83 3.67 9.22
N LEU A 52 6.73 3.74 9.97
CA LEU A 52 6.66 3.22 11.33
C LEU A 52 6.91 1.71 11.36
N ARG A 53 6.28 0.94 10.46
CA ARG A 53 6.52 -0.50 10.35
C ARG A 53 7.96 -0.84 9.99
N ALA A 54 8.57 -0.08 9.08
CA ALA A 54 9.99 -0.25 8.72
C ALA A 54 10.94 0.04 9.89
N ASN A 55 10.53 0.92 10.82
CA ASN A 55 11.26 1.21 12.06
C ASN A 55 10.88 0.27 13.21
N HIS A 56 10.23 -0.86 12.92
CA HIS A 56 9.77 -1.85 13.91
C HIS A 56 8.87 -1.26 15.01
N VAL A 57 8.13 -0.21 14.68
CA VAL A 57 7.14 0.38 15.58
C VAL A 57 5.84 -0.40 15.44
N ASP A 58 5.30 -0.84 16.58
CA ASP A 58 3.99 -1.47 16.63
C ASP A 58 2.89 -0.42 16.44
N VAL A 59 2.08 -0.60 15.40
CA VAL A 59 1.02 0.34 14.99
C VAL A 59 -0.29 -0.42 14.82
N LYS A 60 -1.31 0.02 15.55
CA LYS A 60 -2.69 -0.46 15.44
C LYS A 60 -3.59 0.65 14.92
N GLU A 61 -4.38 0.35 13.89
CA GLU A 61 -5.39 1.27 13.35
C GLU A 61 -6.64 1.20 14.24
N CYS A 62 -7.13 2.36 14.69
CA CYS A 62 -8.36 2.48 15.46
C CYS A 62 -9.55 2.83 14.54
N GLU A 63 -10.77 2.53 15.01
CA GLU A 63 -12.02 2.76 14.26
C GLU A 63 -12.31 4.25 14.03
N ASP A 64 -11.76 5.13 14.86
CA ASP A 64 -11.81 6.59 14.73
C ASP A 64 -10.86 7.14 13.64
N GLY A 65 -10.11 6.26 12.97
CA GLY A 65 -9.11 6.63 11.96
C GLY A 65 -7.76 7.05 12.55
N SER A 66 -7.60 7.05 13.88
CA SER A 66 -6.32 7.31 14.54
C SER A 66 -5.38 6.09 14.48
N LEU A 67 -4.08 6.33 14.65
CA LEU A 67 -3.06 5.29 14.76
C LEU A 67 -2.61 5.19 16.21
N LEU A 68 -2.78 4.03 16.82
CA LEU A 68 -2.28 3.71 18.16
C LEU A 68 -0.89 3.06 18.04
N ILE A 69 0.09 3.64 18.73
CA ILE A 69 1.50 3.33 18.68
C ILE A 69 1.94 2.74 20.02
N PHE A 70 2.51 1.53 20.01
CA PHE A 70 2.91 0.78 21.22
C PHE A 70 1.82 0.68 22.31
N GLY A 71 0.54 0.82 21.95
CA GLY A 71 -0.56 0.88 22.91
C GLY A 71 -0.57 2.11 23.83
N ALA A 72 0.34 3.08 23.64
CA ALA A 72 0.58 4.18 24.59
C ALA A 72 0.53 5.58 23.95
N ALA A 73 0.79 5.68 22.64
CA ALA A 73 0.75 6.95 21.92
C ALA A 73 -0.27 6.89 20.79
N ARG A 74 -0.90 8.01 20.46
CA ARG A 74 -1.86 8.15 19.37
C ARG A 74 -1.39 9.19 18.37
N ILE A 75 -1.58 8.92 17.09
CA ILE A 75 -1.37 9.87 16.01
C ILE A 75 -2.70 10.06 15.30
N GLN A 76 -3.16 11.31 15.23
CA GLN A 76 -4.38 11.67 14.51
C GLN A 76 -4.05 12.41 13.22
N SER A 77 -5.02 12.49 12.32
CA SER A 77 -4.96 13.38 11.15
C SER A 77 -4.68 14.82 11.61
N PRO A 78 -3.79 15.59 10.94
CA PRO A 78 -3.14 15.37 9.63
C PRO A 78 -1.88 14.46 9.62
N PHE A 79 -1.63 13.68 10.67
CA PHE A 79 -0.47 12.77 10.77
C PHE A 79 0.89 13.49 10.77
N THR A 80 0.93 14.66 11.41
CA THR A 80 2.15 15.45 11.62
C THR A 80 2.73 15.21 13.02
N GLU A 81 3.93 15.74 13.28
CA GLU A 81 4.57 15.67 14.60
C GLU A 81 3.76 16.36 15.71
N ASP A 82 3.02 17.41 15.38
CA ASP A 82 2.14 18.11 16.33
C ASP A 82 0.88 17.32 16.67
N SER A 83 0.44 16.42 15.78
CA SER A 83 -0.76 15.58 15.94
C SER A 83 -0.50 14.27 16.69
N CYS A 84 0.61 14.22 17.44
CA CYS A 84 0.98 13.10 18.30
C CYS A 84 0.56 13.38 19.75
N PHE A 85 -0.11 12.41 20.37
CA PHE A 85 -0.61 12.47 21.75
C PHE A 85 -0.10 11.27 22.55
N CYS A 86 0.49 11.49 23.72
CA CYS A 86 0.93 10.43 24.62
C CYS A 86 1.10 11.04 26.02
N ASP A 87 0.68 10.31 27.06
CA ASP A 87 0.87 10.72 28.46
C ASP A 87 2.36 10.73 28.85
N ASN A 88 3.16 9.87 28.21
CA ASN A 88 4.59 9.80 28.45
C ASN A 88 5.34 10.82 27.57
N ALA A 89 5.83 11.89 28.18
CA ALA A 89 6.57 12.96 27.49
C ALA A 89 7.84 12.48 26.77
N ILE A 90 8.51 11.42 27.26
CA ILE A 90 9.70 10.85 26.61
C ILE A 90 9.31 10.13 25.33
N VAL A 91 8.25 9.32 25.40
CA VAL A 91 7.70 8.61 24.23
C VAL A 91 7.21 9.62 23.19
N LEU A 92 6.51 10.66 23.63
CA LEU A 92 6.03 11.73 22.76
C LEU A 92 7.18 12.40 22.00
N LYS A 93 8.25 12.80 22.70
CA LYS A 93 9.42 13.45 22.07
C LYS A 93 10.10 12.54 21.05
N ARG A 94 10.25 11.24 21.36
CA ARG A 94 10.83 10.25 20.44
C ARG A 94 9.94 10.01 19.22
N LEU A 95 8.62 9.90 19.44
CA LEU A 95 7.65 9.70 18.37
C LEU A 95 7.66 10.88 17.41
N ARG A 96 7.62 12.12 17.92
CA ARG A 96 7.74 13.33 17.10
C ARG A 96 9.01 13.33 16.26
N ALA A 97 10.15 13.01 16.87
CA ALA A 97 11.42 12.90 16.15
C ALA A 97 11.41 11.81 15.08
N LEU A 98 10.65 10.71 15.28
CA LEU A 98 10.51 9.64 14.30
C LEU A 98 9.59 10.05 13.13
N VAL A 99 8.48 10.73 13.43
CA VAL A 99 7.53 11.27 12.44
C VAL A 99 8.20 12.35 11.59
N GLY A 100 9.00 13.23 12.20
CA GLY A 100 9.74 14.28 11.47
C GLY A 100 10.82 13.74 10.52
N LYS A 101 11.25 12.49 10.70
CA LYS A 101 12.20 11.80 9.80
C LYS A 101 11.54 11.07 8.64
N VAL A 102 10.21 11.06 8.55
CA VAL A 102 9.49 10.43 7.45
C VAL A 102 9.92 11.08 6.13
N PRO A 103 10.38 10.30 5.13
CA PRO A 103 10.76 10.84 3.83
C PRO A 103 9.54 11.46 3.12
N LYS A 104 9.73 12.66 2.55
CA LYS A 104 8.70 13.44 1.83
C LYS A 104 8.75 13.23 0.33
#